data_AF-A0A5C6K3Q9-F1
#
_entry.id   AF-A0A5C6K3Q9-F1
#
_cell.length_a   1.000
_cell.length_b   1.000
_cell.length_c   1.000
_cell.angle_alpha   90.00
_cell.angle_beta   90.00
_cell.angle_gamma   90.00
#
_symmetry.space_group_name_H-M   'P 1'
#
loop_
_entity.id
_entity.type
_entity.pdbx_description
1 polymer ?
#
loop_
_entity_poly.entity_id
_entity_poly.type
_entity_poly.pdbx_seq_one_letter_code
_entity_poly.pdbx_strand_id
1 'polypeptide(L)' 'MMTKEEKIKLKEMLPPKWVSLIVNGTGLSESYIRKVLSGDRSNLLIEEEALKLAKEYQAKASKIEQLKKSIL' A
#
# COMPACT_ATOMS: atom_id res chain seq x y z
N MET A 1 -13.13 -1.68 9.16
CA MET A 1 -12.52 -0.47 8.58
C MET A 1 -11.38 -0.05 9.48
N MET A 2 -10.24 0.31 8.89
CA MET A 2 -9.02 0.68 9.61
C MET A 2 -9.15 2.05 10.30
N THR A 3 -8.40 2.27 11.39
CA THR A 3 -8.29 3.58 12.03
C THR A 3 -7.44 4.55 11.19
N LYS A 4 -7.44 5.83 11.56
CA LYS A 4 -6.59 6.84 10.90
C LYS A 4 -5.11 6.51 11.06
N GLU A 5 -4.67 6.11 12.25
CA GLU A 5 -3.27 5.74 12.49
C GLU A 5 -2.85 4.52 11.66
N GLU A 6 -3.72 3.51 11.57
CA GLU A 6 -3.45 2.30 10.78
C GLU A 6 -3.29 2.62 9.30
N LYS A 7 -4.10 3.52 8.74
CA LYS A 7 -3.98 3.95 7.33
C LYS A 7 -2.71 4.72 7.06
N ILE A 8 -2.31 5.59 7.99
CA ILE A 8 -1.05 6.35 7.87
C ILE A 8 0.14 5.38 7.89
N LYS A 9 0.16 4.41 8.82
CA LYS A 9 1.19 3.37 8.86
C LYS A 9 1.22 2.52 7.59
N LEU A 10 0.04 2.12 7.11
CA LEU A 10 -0.07 1.34 5.87
C LEU A 10 0.52 2.11 4.68
N LYS A 11 0.25 3.41 4.59
CA LYS A 11 0.75 4.28 3.54
C LYS A 11 2.29 4.34 3.48
N GLU A 12 2.97 4.22 4.62
CA GLU A 12 4.43 4.18 4.70
C GLU A 12 5.03 2.88 4.19
N MET A 13 4.28 1.77 4.24
CA MET A 13 4.71 0.45 3.77
C MET A 13 4.48 0.23 2.27
N LEU A 14 3.79 1.17 1.61
CA LEU A 14 3.43 1.05 0.21
C LEU A 14 4.63 1.32 -0.72
N PRO A 15 4.67 0.68 -1.90
CA PRO A 15 5.70 0.93 -2.90
C PRO A 15 5.65 2.35 -3.45
N PRO A 16 6.73 2.83 -4.09
CA PRO A 16 6.65 4.02 -4.93
C PRO A 16 5.52 3.90 -5.97
N LYS A 17 4.86 5.01 -6.29
CA LYS A 17 3.72 5.06 -7.24
C LYS A 17 2.50 4.22 -6.83
N TRP A 18 2.36 3.87 -5.55
CA TRP A 18 1.22 3.10 -5.04
C TRP A 18 -0.15 3.64 -5.45
N VAL A 19 -0.32 4.96 -5.57
CA VAL A 19 -1.60 5.57 -5.95
C VAL A 19 -2.08 5.02 -7.28
N SER A 20 -1.22 5.01 -8.31
CA SER A 20 -1.58 4.48 -9.63
C SER A 20 -1.88 2.98 -9.61
N LEU A 21 -1.20 2.21 -8.75
CA LEU A 21 -1.45 0.77 -8.61
C LEU A 21 -2.82 0.51 -7.99
N ILE A 22 -3.19 1.26 -6.96
CA ILE A 22 -4.51 1.15 -6.32
C ILE A 22 -5.62 1.69 -7.24
N VAL A 23 -5.37 2.74 -8.03
CA VAL A 23 -6.31 3.20 -9.07
C VAL A 23 -6.59 2.06 -10.04
N ASN A 24 -5.55 1.39 -10.53
CA ASN A 24 -5.71 0.28 -11.47
C ASN A 24 -6.43 -0.92 -10.85
N GLY A 25 -6.23 -1.18 -9.56
CA GLY A 25 -6.89 -2.27 -8.84
C GLY A 25 -8.35 -2.00 -8.47
N THR A 26 -8.72 -0.73 -8.23
CA THR A 26 -10.05 -0.37 -7.70
C THR A 26 -10.94 0.39 -8.68
N GLY A 27 -10.38 1.00 -9.72
CA GLY A 27 -11.09 1.90 -10.64
C GLY A 27 -11.49 3.25 -10.01
N LEU A 28 -11.04 3.55 -8.80
CA LEU A 28 -11.39 4.77 -8.07
C LEU A 28 -10.40 5.91 -8.38
N SER A 29 -10.86 7.15 -8.20
CA SER A 29 -10.04 8.32 -8.49
C SER A 29 -8.86 8.48 -7.52
N GLU A 30 -7.74 8.99 -8.03
CA GLU A 30 -6.53 9.23 -7.23
C GLU A 30 -6.79 10.10 -6.00
N SER A 31 -7.58 11.16 -6.17
CA SER A 31 -7.91 12.10 -5.08
C SER A 31 -8.64 11.38 -3.95
N TYR A 32 -9.58 10.49 -4.29
CA TYR A 32 -10.34 9.75 -3.30
C TYR A 32 -9.48 8.72 -2.56
N ILE A 33 -8.64 7.99 -3.29
CA ILE A 33 -7.66 7.05 -2.72
C ILE A 33 -6.73 7.76 -1.72
N ARG A 34 -6.19 8.93 -2.08
CA ARG A 34 -5.33 9.72 -1.20
C ARG A 34 -6.04 10.16 0.07
N LYS A 35 -7.31 10.57 -0.02
CA LYS A 35 -8.11 10.94 1.15
C LYS A 35 -8.36 9.75 2.08
N VAL A 36 -8.59 8.56 1.53
CA VAL A 36 -8.75 7.35 2.33
C VAL A 36 -7.47 7.01 3.07
N LEU A 37 -6.32 6.92 2.39
CA LEU A 37 -5.06 6.54 3.04
C LEU A 37 -4.41 7.66 3.87
N SER A 38 -4.88 8.91 3.76
CA SER A 38 -4.57 9.98 4.74
C SER A 38 -5.49 9.94 5.97
N GLY A 39 -6.49 9.06 5.99
CA GLY A 39 -7.44 8.89 7.08
C GLY A 39 -8.57 9.91 7.14
N ASP A 40 -8.74 10.72 6.10
CA ASP A 40 -9.84 11.69 5.98
C ASP A 40 -11.15 11.02 5.52
N ARG A 41 -11.05 9.80 4.98
CA ARG A 41 -12.17 8.96 4.52
C ARG A 41 -11.91 7.49 4.86
N SER A 42 -12.97 6.68 4.77
CA SER A 42 -12.88 5.23 4.88
C SER A 42 -13.49 4.58 3.65
N ASN A 43 -12.81 3.55 3.15
CA ASN A 43 -13.29 2.76 2.04
C ASN A 43 -12.60 1.39 2.10
N LEU A 44 -13.39 0.34 2.33
CA LEU A 44 -12.87 -1.01 2.54
C LEU A 44 -12.08 -1.52 1.34
N LEU A 45 -12.55 -1.26 0.12
CA LEU A 45 -11.89 -1.73 -1.11
C LEU A 45 -10.50 -1.11 -1.27
N ILE A 46 -10.35 0.18 -0.98
CA ILE A 46 -9.04 0.86 -1.02
C ILE A 46 -8.13 0.34 0.09
N GLU A 47 -8.66 0.15 1.30
CA GLU A 47 -7.92 -0.37 2.45
C GLU A 47 -7.39 -1.79 2.18
N GLU A 48 -8.21 -2.67 1.60
CA GLU A 48 -7.85 -4.04 1.22
C GLU A 48 -6.80 -4.08 0.10
N GLU A 49 -6.97 -3.28 -0.95
CA GLU A 49 -6.02 -3.23 -2.05
C GLU A 49 -4.67 -2.65 -1.60
N ALA A 50 -4.69 -1.63 -0.74
CA ALA A 50 -3.47 -1.08 -0.13
C ALA A 50 -2.76 -2.13 0.75
N LEU A 51 -3.50 -2.89 1.56
CA LEU A 51 -2.95 -3.97 2.38
C LEU A 51 -2.30 -5.06 1.54
N LYS A 52 -2.97 -5.50 0.47
CA LYS A 52 -2.44 -6.48 -0.46
C LYS A 52 -1.14 -5.98 -1.09
N LEU A 53 -1.14 -4.75 -1.60
CA LEU A 53 0.01 -4.15 -2.25
C LEU A 53 1.21 -3.98 -1.31
N ALA A 54 0.97 -3.58 -0.05
CA ALA A 54 2.03 -3.46 0.96
C ALA A 54 2.67 -4.82 1.26
N LYS A 55 1.87 -5.88 1.44
CA LYS A 55 2.37 -7.24 1.68
C LYS A 55 3.22 -7.75 0.52
N GLU A 56 2.75 -7.57 -0.72
CA GLU A 56 3.50 -7.97 -1.91
C GLU A 56 4.83 -7.22 -2.04
N TYR A 57 4.83 -5.92 -1.75
CA TYR A 57 6.04 -5.11 -1.79
C TYR A 57 7.05 -5.53 -0.72
N GLN A 58 6.59 -5.73 0.51
CA GLN A 58 7.45 -6.19 1.61
C GLN A 58 8.06 -7.56 1.31
N ALA A 59 7.27 -8.51 0.80
CA ALA A 59 7.76 -9.84 0.41
C ALA A 59 8.84 -9.75 -0.69
N LYS A 60 8.65 -8.89 -1.69
CA LYS A 60 9.65 -8.64 -2.75
C LYS A 60 10.92 -8.01 -2.17
N ALA A 61 10.80 -7.03 -1.28
CA ALA A 61 11.93 -6.39 -0.63
C ALA A 61 12.75 -7.39 0.20
N SER A 62 12.10 -8.23 1.00
CA SER A 62 12.76 -9.28 1.79
C SER A 62 13.48 -10.29 0.89
N LYS A 63 12.88 -10.70 -0.23
CA LYS A 63 13.53 -11.61 -1.19
C LYS A 63 14.79 -11.00 -1.81
N ILE A 64 14.75 -9.71 -2.15
CA ILE A 64 15.93 -8.99 -2.68
C ILE A 64 17.02 -8.92 -1.62
N GLU A 65 16.67 -8.67 -0.36
CA GLU A 65 17.65 -8.62 0.73
C GLU A 65 18.31 -9.98 0.99
N GLN A 66 17.55 -11.08 0.94
CA GLN A 66 18.09 -12.43 1.02
C GLN A 66 19.05 -12.73 -0.14
N LEU A 67 18.70 -12.36 -1.37
CA LEU A 67 19.56 -12.55 -2.53
C LEU A 67 20.87 -11.75 -2.40
N LYS A 68 20.82 -10.52 -1.88
CA LYS A 68 22.04 -9.72 -1.60
C LYS A 68 22.95 -10.41 -0.59
N LYS A 69 22.39 -11.01 0.46
CA LYS A 69 23.13 -11.74 1.49
C LYS A 69 23.73 -13.06 0.99
N SER A 70 23.15 -13.69 -0.03
CA SER A 70 23.69 -14.92 -0.63
C SER A 70 24.79 -14.69 -1.67
N ILE A 71 24.96 -13.45 -2.14
CA ILE A 71 25.98 -13.07 -3.13
C ILE A 71 27.27 -12.55 -2.44
N LEU A 72 27.16 -12.14 -1.17
CA LEU A 72 28.28 -11.77 -0.28
C LEU A 72 28.77 -12.98 0.51
#